data_AF-A0A2E8K054-F1
#
_entry.id   AF-A0A2E8K054-F1
#
_cell.length_a   1.000
_cell.length_b   1.000
_cell.length_c   1.000
_cell.angle_alpha   90.00
_cell.angle_beta   90.00
_cell.angle_gamma   90.00
#
_symmetry.space_group_name_H-M   'P 1'
#
loop_
_entity.id
_entity.type
_entity.pdbx_description
1 polymer ?
#
loop_
_entity_poly.entity_id
_entity_poly.type
_entity_poly.pdbx_seq_one_letter_code
_entity_poly.pdbx_strand_id
1 'polypeptide(L)' 'MSSPNDKSIMHSLGAFVGHVVKGIRTDPAAKKNTTEVHRTEEVQNRDGVVLRRTVIEEVEVQNPDPRPPKAS' A
#
# COMPACT_ATOMS: atom_id res chain seq x y z
N MET A 1 11.38 40.29 -14.58
CA MET A 1 10.85 40.29 -13.20
C MET A 1 9.79 39.21 -13.14
N SER A 2 9.97 38.12 -12.38
CA SER A 2 8.89 37.13 -12.20
C SER A 2 7.83 37.70 -11.29
N SER A 3 6.60 37.66 -11.75
CA SER A 3 5.42 38.10 -11.02
C SER A 3 5.16 37.12 -9.87
N PRO A 4 4.55 37.55 -8.74
CA PRO A 4 4.17 36.64 -7.65
C PRO A 4 3.30 35.46 -8.13
N ASN A 5 2.52 35.68 -9.19
CA ASN A 5 1.68 34.67 -9.84
C ASN A 5 2.49 33.59 -10.57
N ASP A 6 3.66 33.93 -11.12
CA ASP A 6 4.52 32.96 -11.79
C ASP A 6 5.10 31.97 -10.77
N LYS A 7 5.40 32.45 -9.55
CA LYS A 7 5.84 31.59 -8.43
C LYS A 7 4.76 30.61 -7.98
N SER A 8 3.50 31.05 -7.88
CA SER A 8 2.40 30.15 -7.48
C SER A 8 2.12 29.09 -8.55
N ILE A 9 2.18 29.47 -9.82
CA ILE A 9 2.02 28.54 -10.95
C ILE A 9 3.15 27.51 -10.98
N MET A 10 4.41 27.95 -10.85
CA MET A 10 5.54 27.03 -10.79
C MET A 10 5.47 26.08 -9.58
N HIS A 11 4.98 26.56 -8.45
CA HIS A 11 4.77 25.73 -7.26
C HIS A 11 3.67 24.67 -7.50
N SER A 12 2.54 25.05 -8.09
CA SER A 12 1.46 24.11 -8.45
C SER A 12 1.91 23.07 -9.47
N LEU A 13 2.70 23.47 -10.46
CA LEU A 13 3.26 22.56 -11.46
C LEU A 13 4.26 21.58 -10.84
N GLY A 14 5.16 22.07 -9.98
CA GLY A 14 6.10 21.23 -9.24
C GLY A 14 5.38 20.22 -8.34
N ALA A 15 4.32 20.65 -7.65
CA ALA A 15 3.48 19.77 -6.84
C ALA A 15 2.80 18.70 -7.71
N PHE A 16 2.23 19.07 -8.84
CA PHE A 16 1.58 18.13 -9.77
C PHE A 16 2.56 17.06 -10.29
N VAL A 17 3.71 17.49 -10.83
CA VAL A 17 4.73 16.56 -11.34
C VAL A 17 5.26 15.66 -10.21
N GLY A 18 5.43 16.19 -9.00
CA GLY A 18 5.81 15.41 -7.83
C GLY A 18 4.83 14.28 -7.53
N HIS A 19 3.52 14.52 -7.65
CA HIS A 19 2.50 13.49 -7.44
C HIS A 19 2.51 12.43 -8.56
N VAL A 20 2.70 12.83 -9.81
CA VAL A 20 2.81 11.89 -10.95
C VAL A 20 4.03 10.98 -10.79
N VAL A 21 5.21 11.56 -10.50
CA VAL A 21 6.43 10.78 -10.27
C VAL A 21 6.28 9.85 -9.07
N LYS A 22 5.66 10.33 -7.98
CA LYS A 22 5.36 9.50 -6.82
C LYS A 22 4.47 8.31 -7.20
N GLY A 23 3.38 8.55 -7.93
CA GLY A 23 2.47 7.50 -8.38
C GLY A 23 3.12 6.46 -9.28
N ILE A 24 4.02 6.86 -10.18
CA ILE A 24 4.75 5.93 -11.08
C ILE A 24 5.79 5.10 -10.29
N ARG A 25 6.44 5.70 -9.29
CA ARG A 25 7.46 5.03 -8.47
C ARG A 25 6.85 4.15 -7.37
N THR A 26 5.62 4.45 -6.95
CA THR A 26 4.89 3.60 -6.03
C THR A 26 4.51 2.34 -6.79
N ASP A 27 5.13 1.23 -6.44
CA ASP A 27 4.71 -0.09 -6.90
C ASP A 27 3.34 -0.41 -6.27
N PRO A 28 2.24 -0.47 -7.04
CA PRO A 28 0.91 -0.78 -6.52
C PRO A 28 0.78 -2.26 -6.16
N ALA A 29 1.69 -3.11 -6.65
CA ALA A 29 1.81 -4.51 -6.30
C ALA A 29 2.83 -4.75 -5.17
N ALA A 30 3.51 -3.70 -4.68
CA ALA A 30 4.23 -3.76 -3.43
C ALA A 30 3.20 -4.11 -2.38
N LYS A 31 3.19 -5.38 -1.99
CA LYS A 31 2.35 -5.87 -0.93
C LYS A 31 2.56 -4.92 0.24
N LYS A 32 1.46 -4.53 0.89
CA LYS A 32 1.54 -4.13 2.30
C LYS A 32 2.44 -5.15 2.99
N ASN A 33 3.24 -4.75 3.98
CA ASN A 33 4.15 -5.64 4.69
C ASN A 33 3.35 -6.70 5.47
N THR A 34 2.75 -7.62 4.73
CA THR A 34 1.83 -8.66 5.12
C THR A 34 2.61 -9.93 4.95
N THR A 35 3.01 -10.49 6.08
CA THR A 35 3.76 -11.74 6.11
C THR A 35 2.78 -12.84 6.52
N GLU A 36 2.68 -13.88 5.68
CA GLU A 36 2.01 -15.13 6.04
C GLU A 36 2.82 -15.77 7.18
N VAL A 37 2.24 -15.85 8.37
CA VAL A 37 2.93 -16.38 9.55
C VAL A 37 2.65 -17.87 9.72
N HIS A 38 1.50 -18.33 9.23
CA HIS A 38 1.11 -19.71 9.43
C HIS A 38 0.10 -20.19 8.38
N ARG A 39 0.26 -21.44 7.95
CA ARG A 39 -0.63 -22.12 7.03
C ARG A 39 -0.94 -23.51 7.55
N THR A 40 -2.22 -23.81 7.69
CA THR A 40 -2.69 -25.15 8.04
C THR A 40 -3.68 -25.64 7.00
N GLU A 41 -3.50 -26.89 6.57
CA GLU A 41 -4.40 -27.57 5.64
C GLU A 41 -5.05 -28.78 6.33
N GLU A 42 -6.37 -28.81 6.35
CA GLU A 42 -7.16 -29.91 6.86
C GLU A 42 -7.90 -30.58 5.71
N VAL A 43 -7.74 -31.89 5.58
CA VAL A 43 -8.48 -32.70 4.60
C VAL A 43 -9.34 -33.70 5.36
N GLN A 44 -10.66 -33.66 5.11
CA GLN A 44 -11.61 -34.62 5.65
C GLN A 44 -12.37 -35.30 4.52
N ASN A 45 -12.48 -36.62 4.59
CA ASN A 45 -13.39 -37.38 3.74
C ASN A 45 -14.66 -37.65 4.53
N ARG A 46 -15.82 -37.18 4.04
CA ARG A 46 -17.13 -37.47 4.60
C ARG A 46 -18.09 -37.85 3.49
N ASP A 47 -18.77 -38.97 3.65
CA ASP A 47 -19.86 -39.42 2.76
C ASP A 47 -19.49 -39.39 1.26
N GLY A 48 -18.25 -39.79 0.94
CA GLY A 48 -17.74 -39.83 -0.43
C GLY A 48 -17.24 -38.49 -0.99
N VAL A 49 -17.25 -37.42 -0.20
CA VAL A 49 -16.77 -36.09 -0.59
C VAL A 49 -15.48 -35.74 0.17
N VAL A 50 -14.53 -35.14 -0.54
CA VAL A 50 -13.28 -34.60 0.04
C VAL A 50 -13.47 -33.13 0.36
N LEU A 51 -13.46 -32.80 1.64
CA LEU A 51 -13.44 -31.43 2.14
C LEU A 51 -11.99 -31.01 2.41
N ARG A 52 -11.53 -29.97 1.72
CA ARG A 52 -10.22 -29.35 1.98
C ARG A 52 -10.44 -27.94 2.55
N ARG A 53 -9.95 -27.71 3.76
CA ARG A 53 -9.90 -26.40 4.41
C ARG A 53 -8.46 -25.93 4.47
N THR A 54 -8.22 -24.70 4.07
CA THR A 54 -6.93 -24.02 4.25
C THR A 54 -7.14 -22.82 5.14
N VAL A 55 -6.39 -22.75 6.23
CA VAL A 55 -6.33 -21.58 7.12
C VAL A 55 -5.00 -20.88 6.86
N ILE A 56 -5.07 -19.60 6.55
CA ILE A 56 -3.90 -18.74 6.33
C ILE A 56 -3.98 -17.64 7.39
N GLU A 57 -2.96 -17.58 8.24
CA GLU A 57 -2.79 -16.50 9.21
C GLU A 57 -1.75 -15.51 8.69
N GLU A 58 -2.13 -14.23 8.63
CA GLU A 58 -1.29 -13.15 8.13
C GLU A 58 -1.10 -12.07 9.21
N VAL A 59 0.08 -11.46 9.23
CA VAL A 59 0.36 -10.27 10.05
C VAL A 59 0.69 -9.10 9.13
N GLU A 60 -0.15 -8.06 9.16
CA GLU A 60 0.08 -6.79 8.46
C GLU A 60 0.83 -5.81 9.37
N VAL A 61 2.07 -5.47 9.00
CA VAL A 61 2.83 -4.41 9.68
C VAL A 61 2.47 -3.07 9.07
N GLN A 62 1.72 -2.26 9.81
CA GLN A 62 1.47 -0.87 9.44
C GLN A 62 2.73 -0.05 9.70
N ASN A 63 3.48 0.28 8.66
CA ASN A 63 4.54 1.28 8.79
C ASN A 63 3.88 2.64 9.05
N PRO A 64 4.13 3.31 10.19
CA PRO A 64 3.70 4.67 10.36
C PRO A 64 4.35 5.52 9.28
N ASP A 65 3.52 6.29 8.58
CA ASP A 65 3.95 7.21 7.55
C ASP A 65 5.07 8.11 8.09
N PRO A 66 6.26 8.16 7.48
CA PRO A 66 7.36 8.99 7.96
C PRO A 66 7.09 10.50 7.77
N ARG A 67 5.94 10.89 7.20
CA ARG A 67 5.57 12.30 7.06
C ARG A 67 5.31 12.92 8.44
N PRO A 68 5.97 14.04 8.78
CA PRO A 68 5.69 14.74 10.03
C PRO A 68 4.24 15.22 10.05
N PRO A 69 3.58 15.24 11.23
CA PRO A 69 2.23 15.74 11.35
C PRO A 69 2.18 17.18 10.82
N LYS A 70 1.21 17.44 9.96
CA LYS A 70 0.99 18.78 9.40
C LYS A 70 0.58 19.68 10.58
N ALA A 71 1.42 20.65 10.92
CA ALA A 71 1.10 21.64 11.94
C ALA A 71 -0.15 22.40 11.50
N SER A 72 -1.19 22.35 12.34
CA SER A 72 -2.43 23.13 12.21
C SER A 72 -2.21 24.59 12.57
#